data_AF-A0A852EQG7-F1
#
_entry.id   AF-A0A852EQG7-F1
#
_cell.length_a   1.000
_cell.length_b   1.000
_cell.length_c   1.000
_cell.angle_alpha   90.00
_cell.angle_beta   90.00
_cell.angle_gamma   90.00
#
_symmetry.space_group_name_H-M   'P 1'
#
loop_
_entity.id
_entity.type
_entity.pdbx_description
1 polymer ?
#
loop_
_entity_poly.entity_id
_entity_poly.type
_entity_poly.pdbx_seq_one_letter_code
_entity_poly.pdbx_strand_id
1 'polypeptide(L)'
;RWQPSDIDPRALRSIAAYVEAAGVPNLLPPILLDVSQGWETWGGTQPATLDLLVSINMMHIAELRCTEGLFKGAGVLLKPGGVLFTYG
;
A
#
# COMPACT_ATOMS: atom_id res chain seq x y z
N ARG A 1 -3.02 12.33 1.97
CA ARG A 1 -2.64 12.11 0.54
C ARG A 1 -2.65 10.61 0.32
N TRP A 2 -2.87 10.16 -0.92
CA TRP A 2 -2.86 8.75 -1.29
C TRP A 2 -1.48 8.36 -1.80
N GLN A 3 -0.96 7.24 -1.32
CA GLN A 3 0.30 6.65 -1.73
C GLN A 3 -0.01 5.32 -2.43
N PRO A 4 -0.12 5.30 -3.76
CA PRO A 4 -0.29 4.05 -4.49
C PRO A 4 0.97 3.18 -4.36
N SER A 5 0.79 1.87 -4.42
CA SER A 5 1.90 0.92 -4.36
C SER A 5 1.56 -0.38 -5.08
N ASP A 6 2.57 -1.03 -5.64
CA ASP A 6 2.44 -2.36 -6.25
C ASP A 6 3.81 -3.06 -6.24
N ILE A 7 3.81 -4.39 -6.41
CA ILE A 7 5.04 -5.19 -6.57
C ILE A 7 5.43 -5.33 -8.04
N ASP A 8 4.49 -5.26 -8.99
CA ASP A 8 4.77 -5.39 -10.43
C ASP A 8 5.24 -4.04 -11.01
N PRO A 9 6.48 -3.94 -11.55
CA PRO A 9 6.96 -2.72 -12.20
C PRO A 9 6.09 -2.23 -13.37
N ARG A 10 5.35 -3.13 -14.04
CA ARG A 10 4.38 -2.76 -15.08
C ARG A 10 3.18 -2.04 -14.49
N ALA A 11 2.67 -2.52 -13.36
CA ALA A 11 1.58 -1.87 -12.65
C ALA A 11 2.02 -0.48 -12.14
N LEU A 12 3.23 -0.35 -11.60
CA LEU A 12 3.78 0.95 -11.19
C LEU A 12 3.81 1.96 -12.35
N ARG A 13 4.25 1.56 -13.55
CA ARG A 13 4.22 2.43 -14.74
C ARG A 13 2.80 2.82 -15.15
N SER A 14 1.87 1.86 -15.10
CA SER A 14 0.46 2.13 -15.37
C SER A 14 -0.10 3.16 -14.39
N ILE A 15 0.08 2.93 -13.08
CA ILE A 15 -0.38 3.84 -12.02
C ILE A 15 0.24 5.23 -12.20
N ALA A 16 1.53 5.33 -12.50
CA ALA A 16 2.20 6.61 -12.74
C ALA A 16 1.55 7.40 -13.88
N ALA A 17 1.23 6.73 -14.99
CA ALA A 17 0.54 7.37 -16.13
C ALA A 17 -0.86 7.86 -15.74
N TYR A 18 -1.61 7.11 -14.92
CA TYR A 18 -2.92 7.54 -14.42
C TYR A 18 -2.81 8.70 -13.42
N VAL A 19 -1.79 8.72 -12.56
CA VAL A 19 -1.53 9.84 -11.64
C VAL A 19 -1.25 11.11 -12.43
N GLU A 20 -0.42 11.04 -13.47
CA GLU A 20 -0.13 12.17 -14.35
C GLU A 20 -1.40 12.65 -15.08
N ALA A 21 -2.14 11.74 -15.70
CA ALA A 21 -3.36 12.06 -16.43
C ALA A 21 -4.47 12.65 -15.54
N ALA A 22 -4.56 12.21 -14.28
CA ALA A 22 -5.55 12.72 -13.33
C ALA A 22 -5.23 14.15 -12.86
N GLY A 23 -3.95 14.52 -12.75
CA GLY A 23 -3.53 15.88 -12.42
C GLY A 23 -3.99 16.37 -11.04
N VAL A 24 -4.33 15.47 -10.11
CA VAL A 24 -4.85 15.84 -8.78
C VAL A 24 -3.74 15.94 -7.73
N PRO A 25 -3.81 16.91 -6.81
CA PRO A 25 -2.72 17.19 -5.87
C PRO A 25 -2.62 16.20 -4.71
N ASN A 26 -3.63 15.32 -4.54
CA ASN A 26 -3.71 14.38 -3.43
C ASN A 26 -3.17 12.98 -3.75
N LEU A 27 -2.71 12.71 -4.98
CA LEU A 27 -2.04 11.47 -5.38
C LEU A 27 -0.52 11.67 -5.43
N LEU A 28 0.21 10.78 -4.76
CA LEU A 28 1.67 10.69 -4.83
C LEU A 28 2.10 9.73 -5.95
N PRO A 29 3.34 9.82 -6.47
CA PRO A 29 3.89 8.81 -7.37
C PRO A 29 3.86 7.41 -6.73
N PRO A 30 3.60 6.34 -7.49
CA PRO A 30 3.54 4.99 -6.93
C PRO A 30 4.89 4.52 -6.42
N ILE A 31 4.89 3.72 -5.35
CA ILE A 31 6.09 3.09 -4.78
C ILE A 31 6.10 1.58 -5.01
N LEU A 32 7.30 1.02 -5.22
CA LEU A 32 7.48 -0.42 -5.18
C LEU A 32 7.25 -0.90 -3.74
N LEU A 33 6.36 -1.86 -3.55
CA LEU A 33 6.05 -2.43 -2.25
C LEU A 33 5.78 -3.92 -2.40
N ASP A 34 6.63 -4.72 -1.75
CA ASP A 34 6.36 -6.14 -1.53
C ASP A 34 5.81 -6.31 -0.11
N VAL A 35 4.52 -6.62 -0.03
CA VAL A 35 3.81 -6.76 1.25
C VAL A 35 4.27 -7.98 2.04
N SER A 36 4.99 -8.92 1.42
CA SER A 36 5.60 -10.05 2.12
C SER A 36 6.89 -9.69 2.84
N GLN A 37 7.46 -8.52 2.57
CA GLN A 37 8.60 -7.95 3.30
C GLN A 37 8.14 -7.15 4.52
N GLY A 38 9.08 -6.85 5.41
CA GLY A 38 8.85 -5.96 6.55
C GLY A 38 8.39 -4.56 6.13
N TRP A 39 7.59 -3.93 7.00
CA TRP A 39 7.01 -2.59 6.78
C TRP A 39 8.09 -1.52 6.57
N GLU A 40 9.32 -1.75 7.05
CA GLU A 40 10.48 -0.89 6.90
C GLU A 40 10.82 -0.63 5.41
N THR A 41 10.38 -1.53 4.53
CA THR A 41 10.58 -1.43 3.08
C THR A 41 9.48 -0.65 2.36
N TRP A 42 8.41 -0.24 3.06
CA TRP A 42 7.21 0.36 2.45
C TRP A 42 7.37 1.87 2.22
N GLY A 43 8.37 2.25 1.44
CA GLY A 43 8.56 3.61 0.93
C GLY A 43 8.85 4.68 1.98
N GLY A 44 9.45 4.29 3.12
CA GLY A 44 9.80 5.23 4.19
C GLY A 44 8.62 5.66 5.07
N THR A 45 7.47 4.98 4.96
CA THR A 45 6.31 5.20 5.84
C THR A 45 6.72 4.98 7.29
N GLN A 46 6.39 5.93 8.15
CA GLN A 46 6.75 5.90 9.56
C GLN A 46 5.67 5.19 10.40
N PRO A 47 6.03 4.57 11.53
CA PRO A 47 5.05 3.97 12.45
C PRO A 47 3.98 4.97 12.89
N ALA A 48 2.74 4.49 13.05
CA ALA A 48 1.59 5.28 13.50
C ALA A 48 1.37 6.60 12.73
N THR A 49 1.53 6.58 11.41
CA THR A 49 1.31 7.78 10.55
C THR A 49 0.18 7.64 9.55
N LEU A 50 -0.29 6.43 9.28
CA LEU A 50 -1.38 6.20 8.33
C LEU A 50 -2.75 6.26 9.04
N ASP A 51 -3.66 7.03 8.47
CA ASP A 51 -5.08 7.02 8.88
C ASP A 51 -5.82 5.80 8.30
N LEU A 52 -5.39 5.33 7.14
CA LEU A 52 -6.04 4.28 6.37
C LEU A 52 -5.00 3.47 5.58
N LEU A 53 -5.16 2.15 5.57
CA LEU A 53 -4.45 1.23 4.68
C LEU A 53 -5.48 0.42 3.90
N VAL A 54 -5.34 0.36 2.57
CA VAL A 54 -6.32 -0.28 1.68
C VAL A 54 -5.64 -1.38 0.88
N SER A 55 -6.20 -2.59 0.92
CA SER A 55 -5.76 -3.72 0.10
C SER A 55 -6.95 -4.36 -0.62
N ILE A 56 -6.94 -4.34 -1.95
CA ILE A 56 -8.06 -4.79 -2.79
C ILE A 56 -7.61 -5.99 -3.62
N ASN A 57 -8.38 -7.07 -3.58
CA ASN A 57 -8.18 -8.30 -4.35
C ASN A 57 -6.80 -8.96 -4.20
N MET A 58 -6.07 -8.69 -3.10
CA MET A 58 -4.72 -9.25 -2.91
C MET A 58 -4.76 -10.58 -2.15
N MET A 59 -5.47 -10.62 -1.02
CA MET A 59 -5.40 -11.74 -0.07
C MET A 59 -5.89 -13.09 -0.62
N HIS A 60 -6.77 -13.10 -1.63
CA HIS A 60 -7.31 -14.34 -2.21
C HIS A 60 -6.46 -14.90 -3.36
N ILE A 61 -5.56 -14.12 -3.96
CA ILE A 61 -4.66 -14.56 -5.05
C ILE A 61 -3.20 -14.69 -4.62
N ALA A 62 -2.82 -14.11 -3.49
CA ALA A 62 -1.43 -14.07 -3.02
C ALA A 62 -1.11 -15.23 -2.06
N GLU A 63 0.19 -15.48 -1.88
CA GLU A 63 0.66 -16.40 -0.85
C GLU A 63 0.29 -15.91 0.56
N LEU A 64 0.09 -16.83 1.51
CA LEU A 64 -0.31 -16.51 2.87
C LEU A 64 0.62 -15.49 3.56
N ARG A 65 1.92 -15.54 3.28
CA ARG A 65 2.91 -14.59 3.81
C ARG A 65 2.58 -13.13 3.47
N CYS A 66 1.91 -12.88 2.35
CA CYS A 66 1.49 -11.54 1.94
C CYS A 66 0.38 -11.02 2.85
N THR A 67 -0.60 -11.87 3.18
CA THR A 67 -1.65 -11.55 4.15
C THR A 67 -1.06 -11.30 5.53
N GLU A 68 -0.15 -12.16 5.99
CA GLU A 68 0.53 -11.95 7.28
C GLU A 68 1.32 -10.64 7.32
N GLY A 69 2.08 -10.34 6.26
CA GLY A 69 2.83 -9.10 6.14
C GLY A 69 1.93 -7.86 6.10
N LEU A 70 0.78 -7.94 5.42
CA LEU A 70 -0.24 -6.89 5.41
C LEU A 70 -0.70 -6.54 6.83
N PHE A 71 -1.11 -7.56 7.61
CA PHE A 71 -1.60 -7.34 8.97
C PHE A 71 -0.47 -6.88 9.92
N LYS A 72 0.74 -7.42 9.78
CA LYS A 72 1.91 -6.96 10.55
C LYS A 72 2.23 -5.49 10.27
N GLY A 73 2.29 -5.11 9.00
CA GLY A 73 2.54 -3.73 8.60
C GLY A 73 1.43 -2.79 9.05
N ALA A 74 0.16 -3.20 8.90
CA ALA A 74 -0.98 -2.41 9.39
C ALA A 74 -0.91 -2.17 10.90
N GLY A 75 -0.52 -3.19 11.69
CA GLY A 75 -0.35 -3.07 13.14
C GLY A 75 0.75 -2.09 13.58
N VAL A 76 1.71 -1.77 12.71
CA VAL A 76 2.79 -0.82 12.99
C VAL A 76 2.49 0.57 12.41
N LEU A 77 1.97 0.62 11.18
CA LEU A 77 1.89 1.85 10.40
C LEU A 77 0.62 2.65 10.66
N LEU A 78 -0.48 2.01 11.04
CA LEU A 78 -1.74 2.70 11.33
C LEU A 78 -1.64 3.46 12.65
N LYS A 79 -2.20 4.68 12.66
CA LYS A 79 -2.45 5.43 13.89
C LYS A 79 -3.40 4.66 14.81
N PRO A 80 -3.43 4.95 16.12
CA PRO A 80 -4.54 4.57 16.96
C PRO A 80 -5.87 5.03 16.35
N GLY A 81 -6.80 4.10 16.13
CA GLY A 81 -8.07 4.36 15.45
C GLY A 81 -8.01 4.40 13.91
N GLY A 82 -6.82 4.18 13.32
CA GLY A 82 -6.66 4.00 11.88
C GLY A 82 -7.30 2.68 11.40
N VAL A 83 -7.61 2.61 10.11
CA VAL A 83 -8.39 1.51 9.54
C VAL A 83 -7.56 0.72 8.53
N LEU A 84 -7.57 -0.60 8.66
CA LEU A 84 -7.23 -1.50 7.56
C LEU A 84 -8.53 -1.87 6.83
N PHE A 85 -8.66 -1.44 5.58
CA PHE A 85 -9.77 -1.82 4.72
C PHE A 85 -9.32 -2.86 3.71
N THR A 86 -10.06 -3.98 3.65
CA THR A 86 -9.80 -5.04 2.69
C THR A 86 -11.06 -5.39 1.91
N TYR A 87 -10.88 -5.71 0.63
CA TYR A 87 -11.93 -6.22 -0.24
C TYR A 87 -11.35 -7.35 -1.08
N GLY A 88 -12.13 -8.39 -1.33
CA GLY A 88 -11.70 -9.55 -2.10
C GLY A 88 -12.86 -10.47 -2.44
#